data_AF-A0A0Q0XBF1-F1
#
_entry.id   AF-A0A0Q0XBF1-F1
#
_cell.length_a   1.000
_cell.length_b   1.000
_cell.length_c   1.000
_cell.angle_alpha   90.00
_cell.angle_beta   90.00
_cell.angle_gamma   90.00
#
_symmetry.space_group_name_H-M   'P 1'
#
loop_
_entity.id
_entity.type
_entity.pdbx_description
1 polymer ?
#
loop_
_entity_poly.entity_id
_entity_poly.type
_entity_poly.pdbx_seq_one_letter_code
_entity_poly.pdbx_strand_id
1 'polypeptide(L)' 'MTLTDAQALVGTDRLWLVPGTGKVLVGIRVYDARISYGRPQLQIQPISGRGVRWVDADLTQPVED' A
#
# COMPACT_ATOMS: atom_id res chain seq x y z
N MET A 1 2.19 0.69 12.31
CA MET A 1 1.99 2.02 11.70
C MET A 1 0.74 2.68 12.30
N THR A 2 0.70 4.01 12.50
CA THR A 2 -0.51 4.73 12.94
C THR A 2 -1.37 5.20 11.76
N LEU A 3 -2.59 5.71 11.98
CA LEU A 3 -3.39 6.32 10.91
C LEU A 3 -2.71 7.55 10.31
N THR A 4 -2.13 8.41 11.14
CA THR A 4 -1.41 9.61 10.69
C THR A 4 -0.23 9.25 9.79
N ASP A 5 0.53 8.22 10.16
CA ASP A 5 1.63 7.73 9.33
C ASP A 5 1.10 7.19 7.99
N ALA A 6 0.00 6.44 8.01
CA ALA A 6 -0.60 5.90 6.79
C ALA A 6 -1.15 7.01 5.87
N GLN A 7 -1.74 8.05 6.43
CA GLN A 7 -2.21 9.22 5.67
C GLN A 7 -1.06 9.98 5.03
N ALA A 8 0.09 10.06 5.68
CA ALA A 8 1.29 10.68 5.10
C ALA A 8 1.81 9.94 3.85
N LEU A 9 1.38 8.69 3.62
CA LEU A 9 1.74 7.91 2.42
C LEU A 9 0.84 8.21 1.22
N VAL A 10 -0.28 8.92 1.38
CA VAL A 10 -1.18 9.26 0.27
C VAL A 10 -0.44 10.11 -0.77
N GLY A 11 -0.56 9.73 -2.04
CA GLY A 11 0.15 10.36 -3.15
C GLY A 11 1.57 9.82 -3.38
N THR A 12 2.06 8.90 -2.54
CA THR A 12 3.39 8.29 -2.72
C THR A 12 3.31 6.99 -3.53
N ASP A 13 4.42 6.67 -4.19
CA ASP A 13 4.64 5.39 -4.85
C ASP A 13 5.40 4.44 -3.91
N ARG A 14 4.99 3.18 -3.87
CA ARG A 14 5.51 2.15 -2.96
C ARG A 14 5.61 0.79 -3.65
N LEU A 15 6.24 -0.16 -2.99
CA LEU A 15 6.24 -1.57 -3.37
C LEU A 15 5.31 -2.34 -2.46
N TRP A 16 4.36 -3.08 -3.04
CA TRP A 16 3.43 -3.94 -2.31
C TRP A 16 3.82 -5.42 -2.47
N LEU A 17 3.97 -6.12 -1.34
CA LEU A 17 4.17 -7.56 -1.31
C LEU A 17 2.83 -8.29 -1.49
N VAL A 18 2.66 -8.92 -2.65
CA VAL A 18 1.39 -9.61 -3.00
C VAL A 18 1.26 -10.89 -2.15
N PRO A 19 0.22 -11.01 -1.30
CA PRO A 19 -0.02 -12.20 -0.48
C PRO A 19 -0.10 -13.47 -1.34
N GLY A 20 0.47 -14.56 -0.85
CA GLY A 20 0.42 -15.87 -1.52
C GLY A 20 1.44 -16.06 -2.64
N THR A 21 2.14 -15.01 -3.09
CA THR A 21 3.25 -15.14 -4.07
C THR A 21 4.61 -15.22 -3.41
N GLY A 22 4.78 -14.59 -2.24
CA GLY A 22 5.98 -14.63 -1.39
C GLY A 22 7.26 -14.05 -2.00
N LYS A 23 7.26 -13.66 -3.28
CA LYS A 23 8.47 -13.24 -4.02
C LYS A 23 8.24 -12.06 -4.96
N VAL A 24 7.00 -11.59 -5.11
CA VAL A 24 6.66 -10.54 -6.08
C VAL A 24 6.32 -9.25 -5.35
N LEU A 25 7.07 -8.20 -5.66
CA LEU A 25 6.75 -6.82 -5.31
C LEU A 25 6.13 -6.13 -6.52
N VAL A 26 5.00 -5.46 -6.29
CA VAL A 26 4.30 -4.69 -7.31
C VAL A 26 4.39 -3.22 -6.99
N GLY A 27 4.84 -2.42 -7.95
CA GLY A 27 4.82 -0.96 -7.85
C GLY A 27 3.39 -0.46 -7.79
N ILE A 28 3.07 0.32 -6.76
CA ILE A 28 1.74 0.83 -6.47
C ILE A 28 1.78 2.32 -6.14
N ARG A 29 0.67 3.01 -6.41
CA ARG A 29 0.39 4.35 -5.90
C ARG A 29 -0.66 4.28 -4.80
N VAL A 30 -0.46 5.04 -3.73
CA VAL A 30 -1.40 5.16 -2.61
C VAL A 30 -2.37 6.32 -2.84
N TYR A 31 -3.66 6.06 -2.71
CA TYR A 31 -4.74 7.04 -2.93
C TYR A 31 -5.46 7.45 -1.66
N ASP A 32 -5.55 6.55 -0.69
CA ASP A 32 -6.28 6.79 0.55
C ASP A 32 -5.73 5.90 1.67
N ALA A 33 -6.04 6.25 2.92
CA ALA A 33 -5.64 5.52 4.11
C ALA A 33 -6.78 5.48 5.14
N ARG A 34 -6.98 4.32 5.78
CA ARG A 34 -8.02 4.13 6.81
C ARG A 34 -7.58 3.20 7.91
N ILE A 35 -8.31 3.20 9.02
CA ILE A 35 -8.27 2.10 10.00
C ILE A 35 -9.40 1.12 9.71
N SER A 36 -9.08 -0.16 9.63
CA SER A 36 -10.06 -1.26 9.56
C SER A 36 -9.67 -2.34 10.56
N TYR A 37 -10.58 -2.73 11.45
CA TYR A 37 -10.34 -3.72 12.50
C TYR A 37 -9.06 -3.43 13.33
N GLY A 38 -8.82 -2.15 13.64
CA GLY A 38 -7.65 -1.72 14.41
C GLY A 38 -6.32 -1.73 13.63
N ARG A 39 -6.34 -2.01 12.32
CA ARG A 39 -5.16 -2.05 11.47
C ARG A 39 -5.20 -0.93 10.41
N PRO A 40 -4.07 -0.26 10.14
CA PRO A 40 -3.98 0.70 9.05
C PRO A 40 -4.00 -0.02 7.69
N GLN A 41 -4.86 0.46 6.81
CA GLN A 41 -4.97 -0.02 5.43
C GLN A 41 -4.78 1.13 4.45
N LEU A 42 -4.21 0.82 3.30
CA LEU A 42 -3.97 1.73 2.19
C LEU A 42 -4.85 1.34 1.00
N GLN A 43 -5.49 2.31 0.36
CA GLN A 43 -6.10 2.11 -0.95
C GLN A 43 -5.01 2.31 -2.01
N ILE A 44 -4.76 1.26 -2.77
CA ILE A 44 -3.64 1.19 -3.70
C ILE A 44 -4.12 0.90 -5.12
N GLN A 45 -3.39 1.40 -6.11
CA GLN A 45 -3.53 1.01 -7.52
C GLN A 45 -2.14 0.66 -8.08
N PRO A 46 -2.01 -0.35 -8.96
CA PRO A 46 -0.77 -0.60 -9.67
C PRO A 46 -0.32 0.61 -10.49
N ILE A 47 0.98 0.93 -10.49
CA ILE A 47 1.55 2.02 -11.30
C ILE A 47 1.29 1.78 -12.80
N SER A 48 1.40 0.51 -13.22
CA SER A 48 1.01 0.07 -14.55
C SER A 48 -0.17 -0.90 -14.45
N GLY A 49 -1.27 -0.57 -15.11
CA GLY A 49 -2.50 -1.36 -15.07
C GLY A 49 -3.68 -0.55 -14.53
N ARG A 50 -4.68 -1.26 -13.99
CA ARG A 50 -5.96 -0.70 -13.53
C ARG A 50 -6.45 -1.43 -12.29
N GLY A 51 -7.35 -0.77 -11.56
CA GLY A 51 -8.06 -1.34 -10.43
C GLY A 51 -7.48 -0.91 -9.08
N VAL A 52 -8.34 -0.80 -8.08
CA VAL A 52 -7.99 -0.37 -6.73
C VAL A 52 -8.24 -1.48 -5.72
N ARG A 53 -7.42 -1.51 -4.66
CA ARG A 53 -7.60 -2.47 -3.56
C ARG A 53 -7.19 -1.85 -2.23
N TRP A 54 -7.85 -2.26 -1.16
CA TRP A 54 -7.40 -2.03 0.20
C TRP A 54 -6.43 -3.13 0.63
N VAL A 55 -5.26 -2.74 1.12
CA VAL A 55 -4.23 -3.65 1.63
C VAL A 55 -3.72 -3.19 2.98
N ASP A 56 -3.22 -4.12 3.79
CA ASP A 56 -2.58 -3.77 5.05
C ASP A 56 -1.31 -2.97 4.76
N ALA A 57 -1.14 -1.84 5.46
CA ALA A 57 -0.02 -0.93 5.21
C ALA A 57 1.35 -1.60 5.46
N ASP A 58 1.38 -2.56 6.39
CA ASP A 58 2.57 -3.35 6.75
C ASP A 58 3.04 -4.29 5.61
N LEU A 59 2.23 -4.49 4.57
CA LEU A 59 2.64 -5.21 3.35
C LEU A 59 3.23 -4.29 2.28
N THR A 60 3.51 -3.03 2.61
CA THR A 60 4.08 -2.06 1.69
C THR A 60 5.40 -1.50 2.20
N GLN A 61 6.36 -1.34 1.30
CA GLN A 61 7.68 -0.80 1.60
C GLN A 61 8.00 0.36 0.64
N PRO A 62 8.88 1.30 1.03
CA PRO A 62 9.36 2.33 0.11
C PRO A 62 10.06 1.68 -1.11
N VAL A 63 10.12 2.42 -2.21
CA VAL A 63 11.03 2.09 -3.31
C VAL A 63 12.44 2.44 -2.83
N GLU A 64 13.37 1.48 -2.85
CA GLU A 64 14.78 1.74 -2.58
C GLU A 64 15.45 2.19 -3.90
N ASP A 65 16.28 3.23 -3.84
CA ASP A 65 17.10 3.72 -4.97
C ASP A 65 18.26 2.77 -5.30
#